data_AF-A0A2P7BVN7-F1
#
_entry.id   AF-A0A2P7BVN7-F1
#
_cell.length_a   1.000
_cell.length_b   1.000
_cell.length_c   1.000
_cell.angle_alpha   90.00
_cell.angle_beta   90.00
_cell.angle_gamma   90.00
#
_symmetry.space_group_name_H-M   'P 1'
#
loop_
_entity.id
_entity.type
_entity.pdbx_description
1 polymer ?
#
loop_
_entity_poly.entity_id
_entity_poly.type
_entity_poly.pdbx_seq_one_letter_code
_entity_poly.pdbx_strand_id
1 'polypeptide(L)' 'MPFDEAAAAHAASIRAALERNGLPIGGYNLLTAGHARSAGLAVITGNLREFTRVDGLIAEDWLPEDYPK' A
#
# COMPACT_ATOMS: atom_id res chain seq x y z
N MET A 1 -11.30 -5.08 -9.59
CA MET A 1 -12.08 -5.79 -8.56
C MET A 1 -12.73 -4.73 -7.66
N PRO A 2 -13.93 -4.94 -7.11
CA PRO A 2 -14.55 -3.97 -6.21
C PRO A 2 -13.83 -3.95 -4.86
N PHE A 3 -13.80 -2.79 -4.19
CA PHE A 3 -13.29 -2.70 -2.83
C PHE A 3 -14.29 -3.33 -1.85
N ASP A 4 -13.93 -4.45 -1.24
CA ASP A 4 -14.80 -5.28 -0.41
C ASP A 4 -14.42 -5.22 1.08
N GLU A 5 -15.10 -6.04 1.90
CA GLU A 5 -14.88 -6.09 3.35
C GLU A 5 -13.46 -6.56 3.71
N ALA A 6 -12.89 -7.49 2.95
CA ALA A 6 -11.53 -7.97 3.17
C ALA A 6 -10.49 -6.86 2.90
N ALA A 7 -10.66 -6.11 1.80
CA ALA A 7 -9.85 -4.94 1.50
C ALA A 7 -9.97 -3.86 2.59
N ALA A 8 -11.19 -3.62 3.09
CA ALA A 8 -11.45 -2.68 4.18
C ALA A 8 -10.76 -3.10 5.49
N ALA A 9 -10.86 -4.38 5.86
CA ALA A 9 -10.22 -4.92 7.05
C ALA A 9 -8.68 -4.82 6.98
N HIS A 10 -8.10 -5.12 5.81
CA HIS A 10 -6.67 -4.94 5.59
C HIS A 10 -6.27 -3.47 5.66
N ALA A 11 -7.02 -2.55 5.04
CA ALA A 11 -6.76 -1.11 5.13
C ALA A 11 -6.80 -0.61 6.59
N ALA A 12 -7.79 -1.02 7.38
CA ALA A 12 -7.87 -0.65 8.80
C ALA A 12 -6.69 -1.18 9.61
N SER A 13 -6.30 -2.45 9.39
CA SER A 13 -5.13 -3.07 10.00
C SER A 13 -3.84 -2.32 9.68
N ILE A 14 -3.65 -1.94 8.42
CA ILE A 14 -2.48 -1.18 7.95
C ILE A 14 -2.45 0.21 8.60
N ARG A 15 -3.58 0.93 8.62
CA ARG A 15 -3.68 2.26 9.25
C ARG A 15 -3.24 2.20 10.71
N ALA A 16 -3.82 1.27 11.46
CA ALA A 16 -3.53 1.11 12.88
C ALA A 16 -2.05 0.77 13.14
N ALA A 17 -1.44 -0.09 12.32
CA ALA A 17 -0.02 -0.43 12.45
C ALA A 17 0.89 0.77 12.16
N LEU A 18 0.62 1.50 11.08
CA LEU A 18 1.43 2.64 10.66
C LEU A 18 1.30 3.84 11.61
N GLU A 19 0.11 4.12 12.12
CA GLU A 19 -0.12 5.19 13.10
C GLU A 19 0.62 4.93 14.41
N ARG A 20 0.59 3.68 14.91
CA ARG A 20 1.36 3.29 16.11
C ARG A 20 2.87 3.53 15.95
N ASN A 21 3.38 3.42 14.74
CA ASN A 21 4.80 3.60 14.42
C ASN A 21 5.14 5.03 13.96
N GLY A 22 4.18 5.95 13.92
CA GLY A 22 4.41 7.32 13.44
C GLY A 22 4.75 7.41 11.94
N LEU A 23 4.29 6.45 11.13
CA LEU A 23 4.61 6.31 9.71
C LEU A 23 3.36 6.49 8.82
N PRO A 24 2.71 7.67 8.80
CA PRO A 24 1.46 7.85 8.07
C PRO A 24 1.64 7.56 6.57
N ILE A 25 0.59 7.00 5.98
CA ILE A 25 0.42 6.74 4.55
C ILE A 25 -0.77 7.53 4.01
N GLY A 26 -0.68 8.02 2.77
CA GLY A 26 -1.76 8.76 2.12
C GLY A 26 -3.09 7.98 2.13
N GLY A 27 -4.22 8.68 2.18
CA GLY A 27 -5.56 8.06 2.26
C GLY A 27 -5.83 7.06 1.14
N TYR A 28 -5.57 7.44 -0.12
CA TYR A 28 -5.74 6.53 -1.25
C TYR A 28 -4.69 5.42 -1.29
N ASN A 29 -3.44 5.72 -0.93
CA ASN A 29 -2.38 4.71 -0.84
C ASN A 29 -2.71 3.63 0.19
N LEU A 30 -3.34 4.00 1.30
CA LEU A 30 -3.86 3.05 2.28
C LEU A 30 -4.88 2.09 1.65
N LEU A 31 -5.87 2.64 0.93
CA LEU A 31 -6.93 1.82 0.34
C LEU A 31 -6.37 0.89 -0.73
N THR A 32 -5.46 1.38 -1.57
CA THR A 32 -4.72 0.56 -2.54
C THR A 32 -3.92 -0.55 -1.86
N ALA A 33 -3.18 -0.22 -0.81
CA ALA A 33 -2.40 -1.20 -0.04
C ALA A 33 -3.29 -2.27 0.61
N GLY A 34 -4.42 -1.85 1.21
CA GLY A 34 -5.39 -2.77 1.81
C GLY A 34 -5.98 -3.73 0.78
N HIS A 35 -6.38 -3.20 -0.38
CA HIS A 35 -6.94 -3.99 -1.48
C HIS A 35 -5.94 -4.98 -2.07
N ALA A 36 -4.68 -4.56 -2.30
CA ALA A 36 -3.65 -5.44 -2.83
C ALA A 36 -3.25 -6.52 -1.81
N ARG A 37 -3.09 -6.15 -0.53
CA ARG A 37 -2.72 -7.10 0.53
C ARG A 37 -3.82 -8.14 0.78
N SER A 38 -5.10 -7.77 0.69
CA SER A 38 -6.19 -8.73 0.88
C SER A 38 -6.27 -9.75 -0.26
N ALA A 39 -5.88 -9.36 -1.47
CA ALA A 39 -5.88 -10.21 -2.65
C ALA A 39 -4.55 -10.93 -2.92
N GLY A 40 -3.50 -10.67 -2.13
CA GLY A 40 -2.15 -11.23 -2.37
C GLY A 40 -1.49 -10.71 -3.66
N LEU A 41 -1.80 -9.47 -4.06
CA LEU A 41 -1.31 -8.84 -5.29
C LEU A 41 -0.15 -7.88 -5.01
N ALA A 42 0.64 -7.62 -6.05
CA ALA A 42 1.66 -6.58 -6.04
C ALA A 42 1.06 -5.20 -6.35
N VAL A 43 1.53 -4.16 -5.65
CA VAL A 43 1.28 -2.75 -6.01
C VAL A 43 2.44 -2.25 -6.87
N ILE A 44 2.16 -1.94 -8.13
CA ILE A 44 3.12 -1.27 -9.02
C ILE A 44 2.97 0.24 -8.84
N THR A 45 4.03 0.93 -8.43
CA THR A 45 3.96 2.35 -8.02
C THR A 45 5.29 3.08 -8.16
N GLY A 46 5.23 4.35 -8.60
CA GLY A 46 6.39 5.26 -8.55
C GLY A 46 6.68 5.85 -7.16
N ASN A 47 5.76 5.65 -6.20
CA ASN A 47 5.93 6.09 -4.81
C ASN A 47 6.17 4.90 -3.88
N LEU A 48 7.24 4.15 -4.15
CA LEU A 48 7.58 2.94 -3.38
C LEU A 48 7.79 3.23 -1.88
N ARG A 49 8.21 4.45 -1.53
CA ARG A 49 8.53 4.88 -0.16
C ARG A 49 7.39 4.72 0.85
N GLU A 50 6.14 4.93 0.42
CA GLU A 50 4.99 4.79 1.30
C GLU A 50 4.56 3.32 1.45
N PHE A 51 4.58 2.56 0.35
CA PHE A 51 4.10 1.18 0.31
C PHE A 51 5.05 0.19 0.99
N THR A 52 6.37 0.45 0.98
CA THR A 52 7.36 -0.41 1.66
C THR A 52 7.24 -0.41 3.19
N ARG A 53 6.47 0.51 3.77
CA ARG A 53 6.17 0.55 5.21
C ARG A 53 5.09 -0.45 5.60
N VAL A 54 4.36 -1.01 4.63
CA VAL A 54 3.22 -1.88 4.86
C VAL A 54 3.68 -3.33 4.97
N ASP A 55 3.63 -3.88 6.18
CA ASP A 55 3.97 -5.28 6.41
C ASP A 55 3.06 -6.22 5.61
N GLY A 56 3.70 -7.19 4.94
CA GLY A 56 3.05 -8.22 4.13
C GLY A 56 2.53 -7.73 2.78
N LEU A 57 2.87 -6.50 2.35
CA LEU A 57 2.54 -6.00 1.02
C LEU A 57 3.69 -6.22 0.04
N ILE A 58 3.37 -6.72 -1.15
CA ILE A 58 4.30 -6.77 -2.27
C ILE A 58 4.18 -5.44 -3.02
N ALA A 59 5.29 -4.72 -3.21
CA ALA A 59 5.30 -3.46 -3.93
C ALA A 59 6.55 -3.34 -4.81
N GLU A 60 6.39 -2.84 -6.03
CA GLU A 60 7.45 -2.72 -7.02
C GLU A 60 7.37 -1.34 -7.71
N ASP A 61 8.53 -0.79 -8.07
CA ASP A 61 8.64 0.39 -8.94
C ASP A 61 9.08 -0.07 -10.32
N TRP A 62 8.29 0.24 -11.33
CA TRP A 62 8.56 -0.12 -12.74
C TRP A 62 8.93 1.11 -13.57
N LEU A 63 9.09 2.27 -12.95
CA LEU A 63 9.59 3.44 -13.67
C LEU A 63 11.04 3.20 -14.11
N PRO A 64 11.40 3.59 -15.35
CA PRO A 64 12.79 3.57 -15.80
C PRO A 64 13.72 4.35 -14.85
N GLU A 65 15.00 3.97 -14.81
CA GLU A 65 16.00 4.67 -13.98
C GLU A 65 16.15 6.16 -14.34
N ASP A 66 15.90 6.52 -15.60
CA ASP A 66 15.94 7.88 -16.11
C ASP A 66 14.60 8.62 -16.02
N TYR A 67 13.59 8.05 -15.35
CA TYR A 67 12.31 8.71 -15.15
C TYR A 67 12.44 9.89 -14.17
N PRO A 68 12.00 11.11 -14.54
CA PRO A 68 12.08 12.27 -13.66
C PRO A 68 11.21 12.06 -12.42
N LYS A 69 11.84 12.08 -11.23
CA LYS A 69 11.18 11.92 -9.93
C LYS A 69 10.57 13.23 -9.43
#